data_AF-A0A536QWZ4-F1
#
_entry.id   AF-A0A536QWZ4-F1
#
_cell.length_a   1.000
_cell.length_b   1.000
_cell.length_c   1.000
_cell.angle_alpha   90.00
_cell.angle_beta   90.00
_cell.angle_gamma   90.00
#
_symmetry.space_group_name_H-M   'P 1'
#
loop_
_entity.id
_entity.type
_entity.pdbx_description
1 polymer ?
#
loop_
_entity_poly.entity_id
_entity_poly.type
_entity_poly.pdbx_seq_one_letter_code
_entity_poly.pdbx_strand_id
1 'polypeptide(L)'
;MFVRHEHAHLTILIRGQIKTVPAFVGITATSICWLHTHDTSGIIHIESGDNRAFTLADFFAVWGQPLSESTVDGERAGSGESVQATVNQLPEHGDLTAIVLTNHEDIVLQLGPPFLQLQPYVWPPGY
;
A
#
# COMPACT_ATOMS: atom_id res chain seq x y z
N MET A 1 -16.94 5.51 -17.80
CA MET A 1 -16.85 6.46 -16.66
C MET A 1 -16.70 5.61 -15.42
N PHE A 2 -15.64 5.79 -14.63
CA PHE A 2 -15.50 5.08 -13.37
C PHE A 2 -16.49 5.64 -12.35
N VAL A 3 -16.98 4.78 -11.47
CA VAL A 3 -17.83 5.22 -10.35
C VAL A 3 -16.94 5.69 -9.20
N ARG A 4 -15.77 5.04 -9.00
CA ARG A 4 -14.68 5.53 -8.14
C ARG A 4 -13.42 5.78 -8.96
N HIS A 5 -12.78 6.90 -8.71
CA HIS A 5 -11.45 7.26 -9.21
C HIS A 5 -10.74 7.99 -8.08
N GLU A 6 -10.01 7.22 -7.28
CA GLU A 6 -9.34 7.69 -6.07
C GLU A 6 -7.90 7.18 -6.07
N HIS A 7 -7.07 7.81 -5.24
CA HIS A 7 -5.65 7.48 -5.13
C HIS A 7 -5.26 7.31 -3.67
N ALA A 8 -4.49 6.28 -3.34
CA ALA A 8 -3.83 6.11 -2.05
C ALA A 8 -2.33 5.94 -2.28
N HIS A 9 -1.51 6.22 -1.28
CA HIS A 9 -0.06 6.08 -1.37
C HIS A 9 0.44 5.00 -0.39
N LEU A 10 1.39 4.18 -0.84
CA LEU A 10 2.00 3.12 -0.05
C LEU A 10 3.52 3.25 -0.06
N THR A 11 4.10 3.43 1.13
CA THR A 11 5.53 3.23 1.38
C THR A 11 5.77 1.95 2.16
N ILE A 12 6.78 1.17 1.76
CA ILE A 12 7.22 -0.02 2.50
C ILE A 12 8.66 0.19 2.96
N LEU A 13 8.93 -0.09 4.23
CA LEU A 13 10.28 -0.20 4.77
C LEU A 13 10.52 -1.60 5.32
N ILE A 14 11.67 -2.18 4.96
CA ILE A 14 12.17 -3.42 5.51
C ILE A 14 13.45 -3.09 6.27
N ARG A 15 13.40 -3.22 7.60
CA ARG A 15 14.53 -2.99 8.51
C ARG A 15 15.16 -1.61 8.30
N GLY A 16 14.31 -0.59 8.16
CA GLY A 16 14.70 0.80 7.92
C GLY A 16 15.15 1.13 6.50
N GLN A 17 15.11 0.18 5.55
CA GLN A 17 15.41 0.43 4.14
C GLN A 17 14.13 0.50 3.32
N ILE A 18 14.02 1.50 2.43
CA ILE A 18 12.86 1.62 1.53
C ILE A 18 12.85 0.42 0.58
N LYS A 19 11.70 -0.26 0.52
CA LYS A 19 11.38 -1.28 -0.46
C LYS A 19 10.41 -0.68 -1.47
N THR A 20 10.84 -0.60 -2.72
CA THR A 20 10.07 0.00 -3.81
C THR A 20 8.83 -0.83 -4.13
N VAL A 21 7.66 -0.20 -4.11
CA VAL A 21 6.45 -0.72 -4.76
C VAL A 21 6.66 -0.69 -6.28
N PRO A 22 6.59 -1.81 -7.01
CA PRO A 22 6.84 -1.86 -8.43
C PRO A 22 5.83 -1.04 -9.24
N ALA A 23 6.27 -0.60 -10.41
CA ALA A 23 5.39 -0.14 -11.47
C ALA A 23 4.56 -1.30 -12.03
N PHE A 24 3.40 -0.98 -12.62
CA PHE A 24 2.55 -1.89 -13.37
C PHE A 24 1.98 -3.05 -12.54
N VAL A 25 1.90 -2.90 -11.21
CA VAL A 25 1.10 -3.82 -10.39
C VAL A 25 -0.33 -3.78 -10.90
N GLY A 26 -0.94 -4.95 -11.13
CA GLY A 26 -2.29 -5.06 -11.67
C GLY A 26 -2.44 -4.70 -13.16
N ILE A 27 -1.34 -4.44 -13.89
CA ILE A 27 -1.38 -4.09 -15.31
C ILE A 27 -0.74 -5.20 -16.14
N THR A 28 -1.44 -5.60 -17.20
CA THR A 28 -0.91 -6.47 -18.26
C THR A 28 -1.07 -5.79 -19.62
N ALA A 29 -0.52 -6.40 -20.68
CA ALA A 29 -0.68 -5.89 -22.04
C ALA A 29 -2.14 -5.78 -22.51
N THR A 30 -3.06 -6.51 -21.86
CA THR A 30 -4.46 -6.64 -22.28
C THR A 30 -5.47 -6.27 -21.22
N SER A 31 -5.05 -5.96 -19.99
CA SER A 31 -5.94 -5.72 -18.86
C SER A 31 -5.33 -4.80 -17.82
N ILE A 32 -6.19 -4.05 -17.12
CA ILE A 32 -5.85 -3.27 -15.92
C ILE A 32 -6.83 -3.68 -14.82
N CYS A 33 -6.31 -4.16 -13.69
CA CYS A 33 -7.08 -4.39 -12.47
C CYS A 33 -7.52 -3.03 -11.90
N TRP A 34 -8.68 -2.98 -11.23
CA TRP A 34 -9.16 -1.73 -10.61
C TRP A 34 -8.22 -1.15 -9.55
N LEU A 35 -7.37 -2.01 -8.97
CA LEU A 35 -6.24 -1.60 -8.14
C LEU A 35 -4.97 -1.78 -8.95
N HIS A 36 -4.24 -0.70 -9.20
CA HIS A 36 -3.01 -0.75 -9.98
C HIS A 36 -2.02 0.36 -9.65
N THR A 37 -0.78 0.19 -10.09
CA THR A 37 0.24 1.25 -10.07
C THR A 37 0.70 1.55 -11.50
N HIS A 38 0.91 2.83 -11.83
CA HIS A 38 1.50 3.20 -13.12
C HIS A 38 3.03 3.28 -13.10
N ASP A 39 3.61 3.57 -11.94
CA ASP A 39 5.04 3.74 -11.77
C ASP A 39 5.51 3.28 -10.37
N THR A 40 6.75 3.60 -10.01
CA THR A 40 7.37 3.21 -8.74
C THR A 40 7.18 4.21 -7.61
N SER A 41 6.28 5.19 -7.75
CA SER A 41 6.00 6.20 -6.72
C SER A 41 5.31 5.63 -5.49
N GLY A 42 4.66 4.46 -5.62
CA GLY A 42 3.82 3.89 -4.57
C GLY A 42 2.38 4.38 -4.59
N ILE A 43 1.98 5.21 -5.57
CA ILE A 43 0.57 5.59 -5.75
C ILE A 43 -0.23 4.39 -6.28
N ILE A 44 -1.22 3.98 -5.50
CA ILE A 44 -2.24 2.99 -5.84
C ILE A 44 -3.44 3.74 -6.41
N HIS A 45 -3.80 3.38 -7.64
CA HIS A 45 -5.02 3.83 -8.29
C HIS A 45 -6.18 2.93 -7.89
N ILE A 46 -7.32 3.52 -7.55
CA ILE A 46 -8.59 2.84 -7.28
C ILE A 46 -9.61 3.30 -8.33
N GLU A 47 -9.70 2.55 -9.41
CA GLU A 47 -10.50 2.88 -10.60
C GLU A 47 -11.56 1.80 -10.85
N SER A 48 -12.64 1.86 -10.06
CA SER A 48 -13.69 0.82 -10.04
C SER A 48 -14.96 1.23 -10.80
N GLY A 49 -15.63 0.22 -11.36
CA GLY A 49 -16.98 0.34 -11.91
C GLY A 49 -18.09 0.36 -10.85
N ASP A 50 -17.75 0.22 -9.56
CA ASP A 50 -18.69 0.27 -8.43
C ASP A 50 -18.11 0.98 -7.20
N ASN A 51 -18.94 1.14 -6.17
CA ASN A 51 -18.63 1.88 -4.93
C ASN A 51 -18.18 0.98 -3.77
N ARG A 52 -17.68 -0.23 -4.05
CA ARG A 52 -17.19 -1.07 -2.95
C ARG A 52 -15.94 -0.45 -2.30
N ALA A 53 -15.76 -0.75 -1.02
CA ALA A 53 -14.49 -0.50 -0.34
C ALA A 53 -13.44 -1.49 -0.87
N PHE A 54 -12.23 -1.00 -1.11
CA PHE A 54 -11.06 -1.83 -1.40
C PHE A 54 -10.10 -1.68 -0.24
N THR A 55 -9.42 -2.74 0.14
CA THR A 55 -8.44 -2.71 1.23
C THR A 55 -7.02 -2.86 0.74
N LEU A 56 -6.08 -2.65 1.64
CA LEU A 56 -4.66 -2.91 1.41
C LEU A 56 -4.43 -4.39 1.06
N ALA A 57 -5.19 -5.33 1.64
CA ALA A 57 -5.11 -6.73 1.27
C ALA A 57 -5.57 -7.00 -0.17
N ASP A 58 -6.61 -6.31 -0.66
CA ASP A 58 -7.02 -6.45 -2.06
C ASP A 58 -5.89 -6.03 -3.01
N PHE A 59 -5.18 -4.94 -2.69
CA PHE A 59 -4.03 -4.50 -3.48
C PHE A 59 -2.88 -5.52 -3.44
N PHE A 60 -2.53 -6.02 -2.25
CA PHE A 60 -1.49 -7.05 -2.10
C PHE A 60 -1.87 -8.36 -2.80
N ALA A 61 -3.16 -8.72 -2.85
CA ALA A 61 -3.65 -9.86 -3.61
C ALA A 61 -3.49 -9.66 -5.12
N VAL A 62 -3.77 -8.45 -5.65
CA VAL A 62 -3.51 -8.11 -7.06
C VAL A 62 -2.02 -8.14 -7.37
N TRP A 63 -1.18 -7.67 -6.45
CA TRP A 63 0.28 -7.73 -6.58
C TRP A 63 0.83 -9.16 -6.44
N GLY A 64 0.09 -10.07 -5.81
CA GLY A 64 0.54 -11.44 -5.54
C GLY A 64 1.57 -11.53 -4.42
N GLN A 65 1.55 -10.56 -3.49
CA GLN A 65 2.43 -10.52 -2.32
C GLN A 65 1.66 -10.78 -1.03
N PRO A 66 2.25 -11.49 -0.05
CA PRO A 66 1.63 -11.69 1.25
C PRO A 66 1.65 -10.39 2.08
N LEU A 67 0.57 -10.20 2.85
CA LEU A 67 0.45 -9.17 3.89
C LEU A 67 -0.09 -9.80 5.17
N SER A 68 0.62 -9.59 6.28
CA SER A 68 0.17 -9.90 7.65
C SER A 68 0.96 -9.06 8.65
N GLU A 69 0.67 -9.21 9.93
CA GLU A 69 1.41 -8.57 11.03
C GLU A 69 2.87 -9.06 11.14
N SER A 70 3.25 -10.09 10.36
CA SER A 70 4.59 -10.68 10.37
C SER A 70 5.19 -10.87 8.97
N THR A 71 4.52 -10.42 7.91
CA THR A 71 5.00 -10.59 6.54
C THR A 71 4.52 -9.44 5.66
N VAL A 72 5.42 -8.87 4.86
CA VAL A 72 5.10 -7.84 3.87
C VAL A 72 6.02 -8.00 2.68
N ASP A 73 5.46 -8.01 1.46
CA ASP A 73 6.23 -8.12 0.20
C ASP A 73 7.22 -9.31 0.19
N GLY A 74 6.75 -10.46 0.69
CA GLY A 74 7.52 -11.71 0.77
C GLY A 74 8.56 -11.77 1.90
N GLU A 75 8.85 -10.65 2.56
CA GLU A 75 9.76 -10.58 3.71
C GLU A 75 9.03 -10.97 4.99
N ARG A 76 9.64 -11.84 5.79
CA ARG A 76 9.07 -12.33 7.05
C ARG A 76 9.81 -11.78 8.26
N ALA A 77 9.05 -11.47 9.31
CA ALA A 77 9.57 -11.08 10.61
C ALA A 77 10.40 -12.21 11.24
N GLY A 78 11.60 -11.86 11.67
CA GLY A 78 12.44 -12.67 12.55
C GLY A 78 12.09 -12.48 14.03
N SER A 79 12.95 -13.02 14.90
CA SER A 79 12.78 -12.90 16.35
C SER A 79 12.85 -11.44 16.79
N GLY A 80 11.79 -10.96 17.44
CA GLY A 80 11.69 -9.57 17.92
C GLY A 80 11.32 -8.56 16.83
N GLU A 81 11.03 -9.01 15.60
CA GLU A 81 10.53 -8.17 14.52
C GLU A 81 9.00 -8.24 14.41
N SER A 82 8.39 -7.20 13.86
CA SER A 82 6.97 -7.16 13.50
C SER A 82 6.72 -6.19 12.35
N VAL A 83 5.57 -6.34 11.69
CA VAL A 83 5.05 -5.35 10.74
C VAL A 83 4.20 -4.34 11.51
N GLN A 84 4.49 -3.07 11.34
CA GLN A 84 3.67 -1.96 11.85
C GLN A 84 3.19 -1.11 10.68
N ALA A 85 2.03 -0.48 10.86
CA ALA A 85 1.49 0.45 9.88
C ALA A 85 1.22 1.83 10.50
N THR A 86 1.32 2.86 9.67
CA THR A 86 0.70 4.16 9.93
C THR A 86 -0.20 4.53 8.77
N VAL A 87 -1.30 5.23 9.07
CA VAL A 87 -2.18 5.87 8.09
C VAL A 87 -2.18 7.36 8.40
N ASN A 88 -1.76 8.18 7.43
CA ASN A 88 -1.60 9.63 7.60
C ASN A 88 -0.75 9.98 8.84
N GLN A 89 0.37 9.26 9.02
CA GLN A 89 1.31 9.39 10.14
C GLN A 89 0.77 8.96 11.52
N LEU A 90 -0.48 8.49 11.60
CA LEU A 90 -1.05 7.96 12.84
C LEU A 90 -0.85 6.44 12.89
N PRO A 91 -0.41 5.86 14.03
CA PRO A 91 -0.30 4.42 14.18
C PRO A 91 -1.62 3.70 13.91
N GLU A 92 -1.56 2.68 13.07
CA GLU A 92 -2.68 1.77 12.81
C GLU A 92 -2.49 0.51 13.67
N HIS A 93 -3.44 0.29 14.58
CA HIS A 93 -3.40 -0.81 15.55
C HIS A 93 -4.35 -1.96 15.19
N GLY A 94 -5.17 -1.77 14.16
CA GLY A 94 -6.08 -2.80 13.65
C GLY A 94 -5.38 -3.84 12.79
N ASP A 95 -6.20 -4.68 12.16
CA ASP A 95 -5.77 -5.64 11.17
C ASP A 95 -5.25 -4.90 9.92
N LEU A 96 -3.97 -5.10 9.59
CA LEU A 96 -3.31 -4.46 8.45
C LEU A 96 -4.01 -4.80 7.11
N THR A 97 -4.63 -5.98 7.03
CA THR A 97 -5.34 -6.44 5.84
C THR A 97 -6.66 -5.70 5.64
N ALA A 98 -7.21 -5.10 6.70
CA ALA A 98 -8.48 -4.41 6.72
C ALA A 98 -8.37 -2.89 6.49
N ILE A 99 -7.16 -2.34 6.34
CA ILE A 99 -6.95 -0.92 6.03
C ILE A 99 -7.65 -0.61 4.70
N VAL A 100 -8.71 0.20 4.75
CA VAL A 100 -9.47 0.62 3.56
C VAL A 100 -8.65 1.66 2.81
N LEU A 101 -8.55 1.53 1.49
CA LEU A 101 -7.92 2.51 0.63
C LEU A 101 -8.91 3.64 0.34
N THR A 102 -8.68 4.80 0.96
CA THR A 102 -9.46 6.02 0.69
C THR A 102 -8.62 7.10 0.03
N ASN A 103 -9.29 8.05 -0.63
CA ASN A 103 -8.61 9.09 -1.39
C ASN A 103 -7.63 9.91 -0.53
N HIS A 104 -6.40 10.00 -1.02
CA HIS A 104 -5.25 10.71 -0.48
C HIS A 104 -4.71 10.20 0.86
N GLU A 105 -5.02 8.96 1.25
CA GLU A 105 -4.34 8.35 2.38
C GLU A 105 -2.87 8.04 2.07
N ASP A 106 -2.00 8.38 3.02
CA ASP A 106 -0.58 8.03 3.03
C ASP A 106 -0.35 6.88 4.02
N ILE A 107 -0.09 5.69 3.48
CA ILE A 107 0.09 4.45 4.24
C ILE A 107 1.58 4.09 4.26
N VAL A 108 2.12 3.84 5.45
CA VAL A 108 3.49 3.34 5.61
C VAL A 108 3.46 1.99 6.30
N LEU A 109 3.99 0.96 5.65
CA LEU A 109 4.26 -0.36 6.25
C LEU A 109 5.73 -0.47 6.63
N GLN A 110 6.03 -0.91 7.84
CA GLN A 110 7.39 -1.10 8.32
C GLN A 110 7.56 -2.49 8.93
N LEU A 111 8.37 -3.33 8.30
CA LEU A 111 8.90 -4.53 8.94
C LEU A 111 10.17 -4.15 9.70
N GLY A 112 10.11 -4.12 11.02
CA GLY A 112 11.20 -3.65 11.87
C GLY A 112 11.25 -4.38 13.22
N PRO A 113 12.09 -3.94 14.17
CA PRO A 113 12.78 -2.64 14.20
C PRO A 113 13.94 -2.50 13.19
N PRO A 114 14.41 -1.26 12.90
CA PRO A 114 13.91 0.01 13.43
C PRO A 114 12.57 0.43 12.79
N PHE A 115 11.75 1.15 13.55
CA PHE A 115 10.55 1.83 13.06
C PHE A 115 10.87 3.31 12.95
N LEU A 116 10.90 3.82 11.72
CA LEU A 116 11.27 5.20 11.41
C LEU A 116 10.03 6.09 11.34
N GLN A 117 10.17 7.34 11.76
CA GLN A 117 9.17 8.36 11.47
C GLN A 117 9.51 9.00 10.12
N LEU A 118 8.59 8.90 9.15
CA LEU A 118 8.76 9.49 7.84
C LEU A 118 8.11 10.87 7.76
N GLN A 119 8.49 11.64 6.74
CA GLN A 119 7.73 12.82 6.38
C GLN A 119 6.44 12.37 5.67
N PRO A 120 5.33 13.12 5.82
CA PRO A 120 4.12 12.87 5.05
C PRO A 120 4.42 12.85 3.55
N TYR A 121 3.77 11.95 2.81
CA TYR A 121 3.84 11.97 1.36
C TYR A 121 3.32 13.30 0.78
N VAL A 122 4.04 13.83 -0.20
CA VAL A 122 3.67 15.05 -0.91
C VAL A 122 3.07 14.66 -2.25
N TRP A 123 1.75 14.78 -2.35
CA TRP A 123 1.00 14.45 -3.55
C TRP A 123 1.41 15.34 -4.73
N PRO A 124 1.73 14.76 -5.90
CA PRO A 124 2.01 15.54 -7.09
C PRO A 124 0.72 16.20 -7.62
N PRO A 125 0.82 17.32 -8.37
CA PRO A 125 -0.33 17.96 -8.98
C PRO A 125 -1.12 17.00 -9.89
N GLY A 126 -2.44 17.04 -9.81
CA GLY A 126 -3.32 16.23 -10.67
C GLY A 126 -3.81 14.92 -10.06
N TYR A 127 -3.47 14.66 -8.80
CA TYR A 127 -4.00 13.55 -7.99
C TYR A 127 -5.04 14.04 -7.00
#